data_AF-A0A316NAN0-F1
#
_entry.id   AF-A0A316NAN0-F1
#
_cell.length_a   1.000
_cell.length_b   1.000
_cell.length_c   1.000
_cell.angle_alpha   90.00
_cell.angle_beta   90.00
_cell.angle_gamma   90.00
#
_symmetry.space_group_name_H-M   'P 1'
#
loop_
_entity.id
_entity.type
_entity.pdbx_description
1 polymer ?
#
loop_
_entity_poly.entity_id
_entity_poly.type
_entity_poly.pdbx_seq_one_letter_code
_entity_poly.pdbx_strand_id
1 'polypeptide(L)'
;MTFLLQEYPKLANAPDPCFERALERLKEACSCFSLVQLADFMACPQDEARRILAGRRLPSAWLLFAAFTRGANPFWVLSGKGTPLLNWNYRAARGALDALEERPLLTRMLKRTAQWASR
;
A
#
# COMPACT_ATOMS: atom_id res chain seq x y z
N MET A 1 -15.20 -15.61 -0.27
CA MET A 1 -13.95 -14.81 -0.18
C MET A 1 -13.07 -15.18 1.02
N THR A 2 -13.25 -16.37 1.62
CA THR A 2 -12.54 -16.81 2.85
C THR A 2 -11.14 -17.39 2.58
N PHE A 3 -10.88 -17.81 1.34
CA PHE A 3 -9.67 -18.55 0.96
C PHE A 3 -8.38 -17.71 1.00
N LEU A 4 -8.46 -16.42 0.64
CA LEU A 4 -7.25 -15.57 0.50
C LEU A 4 -6.62 -15.16 1.84
N LEU A 5 -7.41 -15.02 2.91
CA LEU A 5 -6.89 -14.58 4.21
C LEU A 5 -6.33 -15.72 5.06
N GLN A 6 -6.86 -16.94 4.91
CA GLN A 6 -6.42 -18.10 5.70
C GLN A 6 -5.12 -18.74 5.19
N GLU A 7 -4.85 -18.67 3.88
CA GLU A 7 -3.62 -19.21 3.27
C GLU A 7 -2.45 -18.19 3.26
N TYR A 8 -2.74 -16.90 3.51
CA TYR A 8 -1.74 -15.83 3.50
C TYR A 8 -0.55 -16.03 4.48
N PRO A 9 -0.75 -16.55 5.71
CA PRO A 9 0.36 -16.83 6.63
C PRO A 9 1.34 -17.88 6.08
N LYS A 10 0.84 -18.88 5.36
CA LYS A 10 1.67 -19.93 4.73
C LYS A 10 2.47 -19.40 3.55
N LEU A 11 1.97 -18.34 2.91
CA LEU A 11 2.63 -17.66 1.81
C LEU A 11 3.57 -16.55 2.28
N ALA A 12 3.51 -16.11 3.54
CA ALA A 12 4.19 -14.90 4.03
C ALA A 12 5.71 -14.85 3.72
N ASN A 13 6.36 -16.02 3.70
CA ASN A 13 7.80 -16.17 3.43
C ASN A 13 8.11 -16.78 2.05
N ALA A 14 7.09 -17.10 1.25
CA ALA A 14 7.29 -17.65 -0.09
C ALA A 14 7.44 -16.52 -1.13
N PRO A 15 8.38 -16.64 -2.08
CA PRO A 15 8.48 -15.71 -3.21
C PRO A 15 7.13 -15.49 -3.90
N ASP A 16 6.83 -14.27 -4.32
CA ASP A 16 5.66 -14.03 -5.17
C ASP A 16 5.93 -14.60 -6.58
N PRO A 17 5.14 -15.57 -7.08
CA PRO A 17 5.34 -16.14 -8.41
C PRO A 17 5.19 -15.10 -9.53
N CYS A 18 4.48 -14.00 -9.27
CA CYS A 18 4.26 -12.90 -10.20
C CYS A 18 5.13 -11.67 -9.89
N PHE A 19 6.17 -11.81 -9.07
CA PHE A 19 7.00 -10.71 -8.57
C PHE A 19 7.47 -9.75 -9.67
N GLU A 20 8.08 -10.25 -10.75
CA GLU A 20 8.62 -9.38 -11.82
C GLU A 20 7.52 -8.51 -12.44
N ARG A 21 6.35 -9.12 -12.73
CA ARG A 21 5.21 -8.40 -13.28
C ARG A 21 4.63 -7.40 -12.29
N ALA A 22 4.64 -7.74 -11.00
CA ALA A 22 4.17 -6.84 -9.95
C ALA A 22 5.12 -5.65 -9.77
N LEU A 23 6.43 -5.88 -9.80
CA LEU A 23 7.44 -4.84 -9.72
C LEU A 23 7.35 -3.87 -10.92
N GLU A 24 7.16 -4.39 -12.13
CA GLU A 24 6.98 -3.53 -13.31
C GLU A 24 5.69 -2.68 -13.23
N ARG A 25 4.58 -3.22 -12.72
CA ARG A 25 3.36 -2.44 -12.48
C ARG A 25 3.54 -1.39 -11.39
N LEU A 26 4.31 -1.68 -10.35
CA LEU A 26 4.63 -0.69 -9.32
C LEU A 26 5.49 0.44 -9.90
N LYS A 27 6.50 0.09 -10.70
CA LYS A 27 7.31 1.05 -11.46
C LYS A 27 6.45 1.93 -12.37
N GLU A 28 5.55 1.33 -13.14
CA GLU A 28 4.59 2.03 -14.00
C GLU A 28 3.72 3.01 -13.21
N ALA A 29 3.11 2.55 -12.11
CA ALA A 29 2.24 3.38 -11.28
C ALA A 29 2.97 4.57 -10.64
N CYS A 30 4.27 4.43 -10.39
CA CYS A 30 5.14 5.48 -9.85
C CYS A 30 5.84 6.30 -10.95
N SER A 31 5.61 6.00 -12.23
CA SER A 31 6.33 6.59 -13.38
C SER A 31 7.86 6.46 -13.28
N CYS A 32 8.32 5.32 -12.77
CA CYS A 32 9.73 4.97 -12.61
C CYS A 32 10.14 3.94 -13.66
N PHE A 33 11.27 4.14 -14.34
CA PHE A 33 11.76 3.26 -15.40
C PHE A 33 12.90 2.33 -14.94
N SER A 34 13.48 2.59 -13.78
CA SER A 34 14.55 1.77 -13.20
C SER A 34 14.33 1.50 -11.71
N LEU A 35 15.03 0.49 -11.18
CA LEU A 35 15.03 0.22 -9.73
C LEU A 35 15.61 1.38 -8.93
N VAL A 36 16.59 2.11 -9.49
CA VAL A 36 17.17 3.31 -8.89
C VAL A 36 16.10 4.37 -8.67
N GLN A 37 15.37 4.71 -9.72
CA GLN A 37 14.29 5.71 -9.65
C GLN A 37 13.19 5.30 -8.67
N LEU A 38 12.85 4.00 -8.64
CA LEU A 38 11.86 3.49 -7.69
C LEU A 38 12.37 3.59 -6.23
N ALA A 39 13.63 3.24 -5.97
CA ALA A 39 14.22 3.32 -4.63
C ALA A 39 14.26 4.78 -4.14
N ASP A 40 14.67 5.71 -5.01
CA ASP A 40 14.67 7.14 -4.72
C ASP A 40 13.25 7.65 -4.43
N PHE A 41 12.26 7.25 -5.24
CA PHE A 41 10.84 7.58 -5.02
C PHE A 41 10.32 7.07 -3.67
N MET A 42 10.76 5.88 -3.26
CA MET A 42 10.39 5.26 -1.98
C MET A 42 11.20 5.79 -0.79
N ALA A 43 12.09 6.77 -1.01
CA ALA A 43 13.04 7.27 -0.02
C ALA A 43 13.86 6.15 0.65
N CYS A 44 14.27 5.15 -0.14
CA CYS A 44 15.00 3.97 0.32
C CYS A 44 16.38 3.91 -0.37
N PRO A 45 17.49 3.71 0.38
CA PRO A 45 18.80 3.52 -0.21
C PRO A 45 18.82 2.35 -1.20
N GLN A 46 19.51 2.51 -2.33
CA GLN A 46 19.49 1.51 -3.42
C GLN A 46 19.95 0.11 -2.99
N ASP A 47 20.98 0.01 -2.15
CA ASP A 47 21.48 -1.28 -1.65
C ASP A 47 20.46 -1.97 -0.73
N GLU A 48 19.72 -1.18 0.05
CA GLU A 48 18.65 -1.68 0.90
C GLU A 48 17.45 -2.12 0.07
N ALA A 49 17.05 -1.33 -0.94
CA ALA A 49 16.00 -1.70 -1.89
C ALA A 49 16.32 -3.03 -2.59
N ARG A 50 17.56 -3.23 -3.06
CA ARG A 50 18.02 -4.49 -3.66
C ARG A 50 17.91 -5.66 -2.67
N ARG A 51 18.33 -5.46 -1.42
CA ARG A 51 18.27 -6.50 -0.38
C ARG A 51 16.83 -6.89 -0.05
N ILE A 52 15.94 -5.91 0.10
CA ILE A 52 14.51 -6.13 0.36
C ILE A 52 13.87 -6.90 -0.79
N LEU A 53 14.12 -6.47 -2.03
CA LEU A 53 13.53 -7.08 -3.22
C LEU A 53 14.15 -8.43 -3.60
N ALA A 54 15.31 -8.80 -3.05
CA ALA A 54 15.90 -10.13 -3.21
C ALA A 54 14.96 -11.23 -2.67
N GLY A 55 14.09 -10.91 -1.69
CA GLY A 55 13.03 -11.80 -1.22
C GLY A 55 11.89 -12.03 -2.23
N ARG A 56 11.95 -11.40 -3.42
CA ARG A 56 10.95 -11.49 -4.48
C ARG A 56 9.53 -11.20 -3.98
N ARG A 57 9.41 -10.18 -3.13
CA ARG A 57 8.14 -9.66 -2.61
C ARG A 57 8.18 -8.14 -2.59
N LEU A 58 7.05 -7.53 -2.94
CA LEU A 58 6.88 -6.09 -2.81
C LEU A 58 6.58 -5.73 -1.35
N PRO A 59 7.29 -4.77 -0.75
CA PRO A 59 6.98 -4.29 0.60
C PRO A 59 5.56 -3.71 0.64
N SER A 60 4.77 -4.10 1.64
CA SER A 60 3.43 -3.54 1.83
C SER A 60 3.47 -2.02 2.03
N ALA A 61 4.51 -1.51 2.69
CA ALA A 61 4.74 -0.07 2.86
C ALA A 61 4.87 0.66 1.51
N TRP A 62 5.57 0.06 0.53
CA TRP A 62 5.75 0.67 -0.80
C TRP A 62 4.43 0.71 -1.57
N LEU A 63 3.61 -0.35 -1.46
CA LEU A 63 2.28 -0.39 -2.08
C LEU A 63 1.35 0.68 -1.48
N LEU A 64 1.35 0.82 -0.14
CA LEU A 64 0.57 1.84 0.55
C LEU A 64 1.04 3.25 0.21
N PHE A 65 2.35 3.46 0.13
CA PHE A 65 2.93 4.74 -0.25
C PHE A 65 2.57 5.14 -1.69
N ALA A 66 2.68 4.21 -2.65
CA ALA A 66 2.26 4.44 -4.03
C ALA A 66 0.74 4.70 -4.14
N ALA A 67 -0.07 3.97 -3.37
CA ALA A 67 -1.51 4.21 -3.29
C ALA A 67 -1.83 5.62 -2.78
N PHE A 68 -1.14 6.06 -1.74
CA PHE A 68 -1.36 7.37 -1.14
C PHE A 68 -0.91 8.52 -2.05
N THR A 69 0.27 8.39 -2.67
CA THR A 69 0.90 9.47 -3.44
C THR A 69 0.45 9.54 -4.90
N ARG A 70 0.13 8.40 -5.52
CA ARG A 70 -0.21 8.28 -6.95
C ARG A 70 -1.61 7.73 -7.19
N GLY A 71 -2.33 7.34 -6.14
CA GLY A 71 -3.61 6.65 -6.29
C GLY A 71 -3.48 5.23 -6.84
N ALA A 72 -2.28 4.64 -6.86
CA ALA A 72 -2.05 3.30 -7.38
C ALA A 72 -2.89 2.26 -6.60
N ASN A 73 -3.58 1.37 -7.30
CA ASN A 73 -4.35 0.31 -6.67
C ASN A 73 -3.44 -0.90 -6.33
N PRO A 74 -3.20 -1.21 -5.03
CA PRO A 74 -2.33 -2.33 -4.65
C PRO A 74 -2.81 -3.67 -5.18
N PHE A 75 -4.13 -3.87 -5.30
CA PHE A 75 -4.67 -5.10 -5.86
C PHE A 75 -4.33 -5.24 -7.34
N TRP A 76 -4.40 -4.15 -8.10
CA TRP A 76 -3.97 -4.15 -9.50
C TRP A 76 -2.46 -4.32 -9.62
N VAL A 77 -1.65 -3.69 -8.75
CA VAL A 77 -0.18 -3.86 -8.74
C VAL A 77 0.24 -5.29 -8.45
N LEU A 78 -0.46 -6.00 -7.57
CA LEU A 78 -0.13 -7.40 -7.24
C LEU A 78 -0.68 -8.38 -8.27
N SER A 79 -1.96 -8.27 -8.64
CA SER A 79 -2.67 -9.32 -9.39
C SER A 79 -2.87 -9.05 -10.89
N GLY A 80 -2.87 -7.79 -11.30
CA GLY A 80 -3.02 -7.34 -12.69
C GLY A 80 -4.50 -7.20 -13.06
N LYS A 81 -5.37 -7.38 -12.06
CA LYS A 81 -6.81 -7.37 -12.18
C LYS A 81 -7.36 -6.08 -11.57
N GLY A 82 -8.51 -5.66 -12.07
CA GLY A 82 -9.17 -4.42 -11.64
C GLY A 82 -8.55 -3.17 -12.25
N THR A 83 -8.89 -2.00 -11.71
CA THR A 83 -8.43 -0.71 -12.22
C THR A 83 -7.03 -0.37 -11.69
N PRO A 84 -6.14 0.24 -12.51
CA PRO A 84 -4.80 0.65 -12.08
C PRO A 84 -4.80 1.70 -10.98
N LEU A 85 -5.81 2.57 -11.00
CA LEU A 85 -6.00 3.62 -10.03
C LEU A 85 -7.16 3.29 -9.11
N LEU A 86 -6.98 3.60 -7.83
CA LEU A 86 -8.06 3.75 -6.88
C LEU A 86 -8.88 4.96 -7.31
N ASN A 87 -10.18 4.76 -7.49
CA ASN A 87 -11.10 5.87 -7.65
C ASN A 87 -11.33 6.50 -6.28
N TRP A 88 -10.31 7.20 -5.78
CA TRP A 88 -10.41 7.94 -4.53
C TRP A 88 -11.24 9.17 -4.84
N ASN A 89 -12.53 9.14 -4.51
CA ASN A 89 -13.28 10.38 -4.42
C ASN A 89 -12.78 11.13 -3.18
N TYR A 90 -11.63 11.79 -3.32
CA TYR A 90 -10.97 12.54 -2.25
C TYR A 90 -11.93 13.56 -1.63
N ARG A 91 -12.80 14.15 -2.45
CA ARG A 91 -13.83 15.08 -1.99
C ARG A 91 -14.85 14.40 -1.06
N ALA A 92 -15.27 13.18 -1.39
CA ALA A 92 -16.14 12.37 -0.51
C ALA A 92 -15.42 11.88 0.75
N ALA A 93 -14.16 11.44 0.63
CA ALA A 93 -13.35 11.01 1.78
C ALA A 93 -13.08 12.18 2.75
N ARG A 94 -12.76 13.36 2.21
CA ARG A 94 -12.56 14.59 2.98
C ARG A 94 -13.86 15.05 3.63
N GLY A 95 -14.97 15.06 2.91
CA GLY A 95 -16.28 15.38 3.49
C GLY A 95 -16.69 14.41 4.61
N ALA A 96 -16.34 13.12 4.50
CA ALA A 96 -16.56 12.16 5.58
C ALA A 96 -15.67 12.43 6.80
N LEU A 97 -14.40 12.80 6.60
CA LEU A 97 -13.48 13.21 7.66
C LEU A 97 -13.97 14.48 8.37
N ASP A 98 -14.31 15.53 7.61
CA ASP A 98 -14.82 16.78 8.15
C ASP A 98 -16.13 16.53 8.94
N ALA A 99 -17.06 15.70 8.42
CA ALA A 99 -18.28 15.30 9.13
C ALA A 99 -18.04 14.49 10.41
N LEU A 100 -16.93 13.75 10.51
CA LEU A 100 -16.51 13.03 11.72
C LEU A 100 -15.87 13.98 12.75
N GLU A 101 -15.20 15.03 12.28
CA GLU A 101 -14.61 16.08 13.12
C GLU A 101 -15.68 17.01 13.70
N GLU A 102 -16.74 17.31 12.94
CA GLU A 102 -17.90 18.10 13.38
C GLU A 102 -18.81 17.37 14.38
N ARG A 103 -18.58 16.07 14.63
CA ARG A 103 -19.33 15.25 15.61
C ARG A 103 -18.49 14.94 16.86
N PRO A 104 -18.50 15.80 17.89
CA PRO A 104 -17.57 15.74 19.03
C PRO A 104 -17.65 14.46 19.87
N LEU A 105 -18.73 13.67 19.77
CA LEU A 105 -18.88 12.40 20.47
C LEU A 105 -18.13 11.23 19.78
N LEU A 106 -18.08 11.19 18.45
CA LEU A 106 -17.34 10.15 17.70
C LEU A 106 -15.84 10.37 17.76
N THR A 107 -15.39 11.63 17.67
CA THR A 107 -13.98 12.01 17.82
C THR A 107 -13.45 11.68 19.21
N ARG A 108 -14.28 11.76 20.27
CA ARG A 108 -13.92 11.32 21.63
C ARG A 108 -13.80 9.80 21.75
N MET A 109 -14.66 9.03 21.09
CA MET A 109 -14.60 7.56 21.11
C MET A 109 -13.38 7.02 20.35
N LEU A 110 -13.06 7.60 19.18
CA LEU A 110 -11.89 7.21 18.37
C LEU A 110 -10.56 7.65 19.00
N LYS A 111 -10.51 8.79 19.70
CA LYS A 111 -9.31 9.20 20.45
C LYS A 111 -9.05 8.30 21.67
N ARG A 112 -10.09 7.77 22.32
CA ARG A 112 -9.94 6.83 23.45
C ARG A 112 -9.35 5.49 23.04
N THR A 113 -9.69 4.95 21.87
CA THR A 113 -9.12 3.69 21.39
C THR A 113 -7.64 3.84 20.98
N ALA A 114 -7.22 5.02 20.51
CA ALA A 114 -5.81 5.30 20.22
C ALA A 114 -4.91 5.37 21.48
N GLN A 115 -5.47 5.70 22.65
CA GLN A 115 -4.72 5.79 23.91
C GLN A 115 -4.40 4.43 24.57
N TRP A 116 -5.01 3.33 24.10
CA TRP A 116 -4.71 1.98 24.60
C TRP A 116 -3.51 1.33 23.88
N ALA A 117 -3.07 1.87 22.75
CA ALA A 117 -1.93 1.36 21.99
C ALA A 117 -0.57 1.97 22.42
N SER A 118 -0.58 2.85 23.43
CA SER A 118 0.62 3.52 23.97
C SER A 118 0.95 3.10 25.41
N ARG A 119 0.70 1.83 25.77
CA ARG A 119 1.20 1.22 27.01
C ARG A 119 1.94 -0.06 26.69
#